data_AF-A0A540LWJ9-F1
#
_entry.id   AF-A0A540LWJ9-F1
#
_cell.length_a   1.000
_cell.length_b   1.000
_cell.length_c   1.000
_cell.angle_alpha   90.00
_cell.angle_beta   90.00
_cell.angle_gamma   90.00
#
_symmetry.space_group_name_H-M   'P 1'
#
loop_
_entity.id
_entity.type
_entity.pdbx_description
1 polymer ?
#
loop_
_entity_poly.entity_id
_entity_poly.type
_entity_poly.pdbx_seq_one_letter_code
_entity_poly.pdbx_strand_id
1 'polypeptide(L)'
;MVMKMQKQNTTSTEGVEIVESRPFEDDVFGKGHYSSKIYRLQSKAPGWLTTFAPAEALIMQEEAWNAYPRCKTVIKCPYFTKFQLTVETVHRADKGDSDNVHGLSKAQLATRDVEIVDIASSARDYWSYIVGTNNTDLSQFTSAKTGRGPLLEGWQDKSDPVMTAYKLVTIDAPYWGFGNKLEQALLLGERALFLESHRNCFSWIDEWFGMTVERIHESERHRNSEYKSMLTYFQINDTSSVLNDCYSMLQTQELGRPILVKSLEDFDQRLLPESEEIYSGQRAQLSA
;
A
#
# COMPACT_ATOMS: atom_id res chain seq x y z
N MET A 1 -3.14 -13.25 -1.52
CA MET A 1 -3.04 -12.60 -0.20
C MET A 1 -3.13 -11.07 -0.32
N VAL A 2 -2.17 -10.37 -0.96
CA VAL A 2 -2.13 -8.88 -1.01
C VAL A 2 -3.46 -8.25 -1.44
N MET A 3 -4.03 -8.67 -2.58
CA MET A 3 -5.31 -8.14 -3.07
C MET A 3 -6.46 -8.28 -2.07
N LYS A 4 -6.50 -9.38 -1.31
CA LYS A 4 -7.55 -9.64 -0.32
C LYS A 4 -7.37 -8.76 0.91
N MET A 5 -6.14 -8.60 1.40
CA MET A 5 -5.84 -7.68 2.50
C MET A 5 -6.17 -6.24 2.10
N GLN A 6 -5.83 -5.81 0.88
CA GLN A 6 -6.21 -4.49 0.38
C GLN A 6 -7.73 -4.31 0.39
N LYS A 7 -8.49 -5.27 -0.18
CA LYS A 7 -9.94 -5.23 -0.18
C LYS A 7 -10.55 -5.14 1.24
N GLN A 8 -9.99 -5.87 2.20
CA GLN A 8 -10.46 -5.86 3.59
C GLN A 8 -10.15 -4.54 4.33
N ASN A 9 -9.17 -3.78 3.86
CA ASN A 9 -8.73 -2.52 4.47
C ASN A 9 -9.19 -1.27 3.68
N THR A 10 -9.93 -1.47 2.59
CA THR A 10 -10.50 -0.38 1.80
C THR A 10 -11.82 0.09 2.41
N THR A 11 -11.99 1.40 2.56
CA THR A 11 -13.24 2.08 2.93
C THR A 11 -13.67 3.03 1.81
N SER A 12 -14.68 3.88 2.04
CA SER A 12 -15.09 4.91 1.08
C SER A 12 -14.03 6.01 0.90
N THR A 13 -13.19 6.25 1.92
CA THR A 13 -12.21 7.35 1.95
C THR A 13 -10.76 6.86 1.99
N GLU A 14 -10.53 5.60 2.35
CA GLU A 14 -9.20 5.00 2.52
C GLU A 14 -9.04 3.75 1.65
N GLY A 15 -7.80 3.43 1.30
CA GLY A 15 -7.49 2.21 0.55
C GLY A 15 -6.30 2.36 -0.38
N VAL A 16 -6.23 1.41 -1.33
CA VAL A 16 -5.10 1.29 -2.26
C VAL A 16 -5.61 1.39 -3.69
N GLU A 17 -5.16 2.44 -4.36
CA GLU A 17 -5.38 2.68 -5.78
C GLU A 17 -4.22 2.09 -6.57
N ILE A 18 -4.51 1.29 -7.61
CA ILE A 18 -3.48 0.90 -8.58
C ILE A 18 -3.48 1.93 -9.72
N VAL A 19 -2.40 2.69 -9.80
CA VAL A 19 -2.15 3.69 -10.84
C VAL A 19 -1.68 3.01 -12.12
N GLU A 20 -0.66 2.16 -11.99
CA GLU A 20 -0.05 1.45 -13.10
C GLU A 20 0.23 -0.01 -12.72
N SER A 21 0.04 -0.93 -13.66
CA SER A 21 0.35 -2.35 -13.50
C SER A 21 0.71 -2.91 -14.87
N ARG A 22 1.99 -3.28 -15.07
CA ARG A 22 2.49 -3.73 -16.37
C ARG A 22 3.67 -4.70 -16.23
N PRO A 23 3.89 -5.59 -17.22
CA PRO A 23 5.12 -6.35 -17.29
C PRO A 23 6.32 -5.42 -17.58
N PHE A 24 7.51 -5.88 -17.22
CA PHE A 24 8.79 -5.30 -17.66
C PHE A 24 9.79 -6.41 -17.94
N GLU A 25 10.86 -6.05 -18.66
CA GLU A 25 12.02 -6.90 -18.90
C GLU A 25 13.27 -6.07 -18.61
N ASP A 26 14.18 -6.63 -17.82
CA ASP A 26 15.40 -5.99 -17.37
C ASP A 26 16.59 -6.93 -17.62
N ASP A 27 17.74 -6.37 -18.00
CA ASP A 27 18.92 -7.15 -18.37
C ASP A 27 19.50 -7.96 -17.20
N VAL A 28 19.34 -7.48 -15.97
CA VAL A 28 19.90 -8.07 -14.75
C VAL A 28 18.87 -8.93 -14.02
N PHE A 29 17.63 -8.45 -13.93
CA PHE A 29 16.56 -9.10 -13.16
C PHE A 29 15.64 -9.97 -14.02
N GLY A 30 15.74 -9.88 -15.35
CA GLY A 30 14.92 -10.64 -16.28
C GLY A 30 13.49 -10.09 -16.38
N LYS A 31 12.55 -11.00 -16.66
CA LYS A 31 11.12 -10.64 -16.77
C LYS A 31 10.50 -10.47 -15.40
N GLY A 32 9.73 -9.40 -15.25
CA GLY A 32 9.04 -9.10 -14.01
C GLY A 32 7.76 -8.32 -14.23
N HIS A 33 7.17 -7.88 -13.13
CA HIS A 33 5.96 -7.08 -13.10
C HIS A 33 6.20 -5.83 -12.28
N TYR A 34 5.85 -4.69 -12.87
CA TYR A 34 5.90 -3.39 -12.22
C TYR A 34 4.49 -2.96 -11.79
N SER A 35 4.38 -2.40 -10.60
CA SER A 35 3.16 -1.75 -10.14
C SER A 35 3.46 -0.41 -9.46
N SER A 36 2.63 0.58 -9.74
CA SER A 36 2.57 1.86 -9.01
C SER A 36 1.24 1.97 -8.29
N LYS A 37 1.28 2.30 -6.99
CA LYS A 37 0.08 2.38 -6.14
C LYS A 37 0.07 3.64 -5.29
N ILE A 38 -1.12 4.13 -5.00
CA ILE A 38 -1.35 5.20 -4.04
C ILE A 38 -2.08 4.62 -2.84
N TYR A 39 -1.48 4.78 -1.66
CA TYR A 39 -2.05 4.39 -0.38
C TYR A 39 -2.63 5.62 0.32
N ARG A 40 -3.92 5.56 0.66
CA ARG A 40 -4.64 6.54 1.49
C ARG A 40 -5.00 5.82 2.79
N LEU A 41 -4.23 6.07 3.85
CA LEU A 41 -4.28 5.32 5.11
C LEU A 41 -4.34 6.26 6.32
N GLN A 42 -5.13 7.33 6.22
CA GLN A 42 -5.16 8.41 7.19
C GLN A 42 -5.47 7.92 8.62
N SER A 43 -6.43 7.01 8.77
CA SER A 43 -6.82 6.39 10.05
C SER A 43 -5.73 5.52 10.67
N LYS A 44 -4.76 5.08 9.86
CA LYS A 44 -3.64 4.24 10.28
C LYS A 44 -2.38 5.04 10.63
N ALA A 45 -2.40 6.35 10.44
CA ALA A 45 -1.28 7.20 10.80
C ALA A 45 -1.15 7.32 12.33
N PRO A 46 0.07 7.37 12.89
CA PRO A 46 0.26 7.57 14.31
C PRO A 46 -0.35 8.89 14.77
N GLY A 47 -1.09 8.89 15.89
CA GLY A 47 -1.81 10.08 16.35
C GLY A 47 -0.93 11.31 16.64
N TRP A 48 0.38 11.14 16.87
CA TRP A 48 1.30 12.29 16.98
C TRP A 48 1.59 12.95 15.63
N LEU A 49 1.56 12.20 14.53
CA LEU A 49 1.81 12.72 13.19
C LEU A 49 0.64 13.58 12.72
N THR A 50 -0.58 13.15 13.04
CA THR A 50 -1.82 13.88 12.71
C THR A 50 -1.98 15.20 13.46
N THR A 51 -1.17 15.47 14.49
CA THR A 51 -1.20 16.76 15.21
C THR A 51 -0.64 17.94 14.40
N PHE A 52 0.17 17.67 13.39
CA PHE A 52 0.80 18.72 12.57
C PHE A 52 0.84 18.40 11.07
N ALA A 53 0.61 17.15 10.66
CA ALA A 53 0.47 16.77 9.26
C ALA A 53 -1.02 16.69 8.89
N PRO A 54 -1.47 17.41 7.84
CA PRO A 54 -2.85 17.33 7.37
C PRO A 54 -3.13 15.94 6.78
N ALA A 55 -4.41 15.58 6.62
CA ALA A 55 -4.82 14.26 6.12
C ALA A 55 -4.23 13.95 4.72
N GLU A 56 -4.11 14.97 3.89
CA GLU A 56 -3.55 14.94 2.53
C GLU A 56 -2.03 14.65 2.54
N ALA A 57 -1.35 14.92 3.66
CA ALA A 57 0.07 14.62 3.84
C ALA A 57 0.35 13.14 4.10
N LEU A 58 -0.68 12.33 4.36
CA LEU A 58 -0.57 10.91 4.72
C LEU A 58 -0.79 9.98 3.52
N ILE A 59 -0.75 10.54 2.31
CA ILE A 59 -0.81 9.80 1.06
C ILE A 59 0.60 9.30 0.73
N MET A 60 0.73 7.98 0.57
CA MET A 60 1.99 7.34 0.20
C MET A 60 1.92 6.83 -1.23
N GLN A 61 3.00 7.00 -1.98
CA GLN A 61 3.18 6.47 -3.32
C GLN A 61 4.15 5.30 -3.27
N GLU A 62 3.73 4.15 -3.75
CA GLU A 62 4.54 2.95 -3.87
C GLU A 62 4.86 2.68 -5.33
N GLU A 63 6.13 2.41 -5.62
CA GLU A 63 6.57 1.76 -6.84
C GLU A 63 7.18 0.40 -6.46
N ALA A 64 6.76 -0.66 -7.14
CA ALA A 64 7.25 -2.00 -6.89
C ALA A 64 7.65 -2.70 -8.18
N TRP A 65 8.85 -3.30 -8.18
CA TRP A 65 9.41 -4.13 -9.23
C TRP A 65 9.53 -5.56 -8.70
N ASN A 66 8.67 -6.45 -9.19
CA ASN A 66 8.64 -7.86 -8.81
C ASN A 66 9.21 -8.71 -9.94
N ALA A 67 10.45 -9.16 -9.79
CA ALA A 67 11.12 -10.12 -10.65
C ALA A 67 11.49 -11.35 -9.81
N TYR A 68 10.46 -12.07 -9.35
CA TYR A 68 10.61 -13.22 -8.46
C TYR A 68 11.76 -14.14 -8.93
N PRO A 69 12.72 -14.48 -8.04
CA PRO A 69 12.64 -14.42 -6.57
C PRO A 69 13.04 -13.08 -5.95
N ARG A 70 13.36 -12.05 -6.73
CA ARG A 70 13.75 -10.72 -6.23
C ARG A 70 12.63 -9.70 -6.38
N CYS A 71 12.41 -8.90 -5.34
CA CYS A 71 11.47 -7.80 -5.39
C CYS A 71 12.10 -6.55 -4.81
N LYS A 72 11.78 -5.39 -5.37
CA LYS A 72 12.11 -4.09 -4.80
C LYS A 72 10.84 -3.26 -4.72
N THR A 73 10.61 -2.66 -3.58
CA THR A 73 9.52 -1.72 -3.35
C THR A 73 10.10 -0.43 -2.81
N VAL A 74 9.68 0.71 -3.35
CA VAL A 74 10.05 2.05 -2.89
C VAL A 74 8.76 2.80 -2.57
N ILE A 75 8.67 3.29 -1.35
CA ILE A 75 7.55 4.08 -0.85
C ILE A 75 8.05 5.49 -0.57
N LYS A 76 7.34 6.48 -1.10
CA LYS A 76 7.60 7.91 -0.92
C LYS A 76 6.33 8.63 -0.48
N CYS A 77 6.52 9.81 0.10
CA CYS A 77 5.42 10.69 0.48
C CYS A 77 5.61 12.03 -0.25
N PRO A 78 4.65 12.47 -1.08
CA PRO A 78 4.75 13.77 -1.75
C PRO A 78 4.89 14.96 -0.79
N TYR A 79 4.27 14.87 0.39
CA TYR A 79 4.38 15.91 1.41
C TYR A 79 5.73 15.88 2.13
N PHE A 80 6.17 14.69 2.54
CA PHE A 80 7.49 14.47 3.10
C PHE A 80 8.49 14.13 1.99
N THR A 81 8.92 15.13 1.22
CA THR A 81 9.75 14.95 0.01
C THR A 81 11.13 14.33 0.23
N LYS A 82 11.65 14.33 1.46
CA LYS A 82 12.92 13.69 1.83
C LYS A 82 12.72 12.29 2.40
N PHE A 83 11.48 11.88 2.65
CA PHE A 83 11.15 10.56 3.15
C PHE A 83 11.27 9.52 2.03
N GLN A 84 11.94 8.41 2.34
CA GLN A 84 11.94 7.22 1.51
C GLN A 84 11.96 5.97 2.38
N LEU A 85 11.11 5.00 2.05
CA LEU A 85 11.15 3.66 2.60
C LEU A 85 11.39 2.69 1.45
N THR A 86 12.42 1.85 1.57
CA THR A 86 12.76 0.85 0.57
C THR A 86 12.69 -0.54 1.20
N VAL A 87 11.97 -1.46 0.56
CA VAL A 87 11.96 -2.88 0.90
C VAL A 87 12.54 -3.68 -0.25
N GLU A 88 13.68 -4.30 -0.02
CA GLU A 88 14.29 -5.25 -0.96
C GLU A 88 14.04 -6.67 -0.43
N THR A 89 13.47 -7.54 -1.26
CA THR A 89 13.17 -8.92 -0.87
C THR A 89 13.93 -9.90 -1.75
N VAL A 90 14.55 -10.91 -1.13
CA VAL A 90 15.08 -12.11 -1.80
C VAL A 90 14.38 -13.32 -1.23
N HIS A 91 13.76 -14.13 -2.08
CA HIS A 91 13.14 -15.39 -1.69
C HIS A 91 14.12 -16.55 -1.93
N ARG A 92 14.35 -17.40 -0.92
CA ARG A 92 15.20 -18.60 -1.03
C ARG A 92 14.45 -19.82 -0.52
N ALA A 93 14.72 -20.98 -1.13
CA ALA A 93 14.23 -22.27 -0.65
C ALA A 93 15.15 -22.78 0.48
N ASP A 94 15.16 -22.05 1.59
CA ASP A 94 16.00 -22.31 2.75
C ASP A 94 15.24 -21.99 4.05
N LYS A 95 15.89 -22.18 5.20
CA LYS A 95 15.29 -22.02 6.54
C LYS A 95 15.71 -20.71 7.24
N GLY A 96 16.29 -19.75 6.52
CA GLY A 96 16.81 -18.52 7.13
C GLY A 96 18.30 -18.57 7.47
N ASP A 97 19.04 -19.52 6.89
CA ASP A 97 20.45 -19.78 7.11
C ASP A 97 21.39 -19.04 6.15
N SER A 98 20.87 -18.43 5.08
CA SER A 98 21.67 -17.63 4.16
C SER A 98 22.01 -16.26 4.75
N ASP A 99 23.30 -15.99 4.94
CA ASP A 99 23.76 -14.66 5.38
C ASP A 99 23.96 -13.70 4.20
N ASN A 100 23.75 -12.41 4.46
CA ASN A 100 23.98 -11.29 3.54
C ASN A 100 23.49 -11.50 2.09
N VAL A 101 22.29 -12.06 1.92
CA VAL A 101 21.73 -12.36 0.59
C VAL A 101 21.53 -11.14 -0.31
N HIS A 102 21.53 -9.94 0.27
CA HIS A 102 21.43 -8.66 -0.42
C HIS A 102 22.79 -8.09 -0.87
N GLY A 103 23.91 -8.70 -0.48
CA GLY A 103 25.24 -8.24 -0.87
C GLY A 103 25.64 -6.91 -0.24
N LEU A 104 25.23 -6.66 1.01
CA LEU A 104 25.54 -5.45 1.75
C LEU A 104 27.04 -5.33 2.04
N SER A 105 27.52 -4.09 2.03
CA SER A 105 28.89 -3.75 2.45
C SER A 105 29.09 -3.98 3.94
N LYS A 106 30.36 -4.06 4.37
CA LYS A 106 30.71 -4.19 5.80
C LYS A 106 30.13 -3.06 6.67
N ALA A 107 30.08 -1.84 6.14
CA ALA A 107 29.53 -0.69 6.86
C ALA A 107 28.01 -0.82 7.07
N GLN A 108 27.27 -1.23 6.04
CA GLN A 108 25.84 -1.47 6.13
C GLN A 108 25.50 -2.64 7.05
N LEU A 109 26.30 -3.72 7.01
CA LEU A 109 26.13 -4.85 7.93
C LEU A 109 26.35 -4.45 9.39
N ALA A 110 27.30 -3.55 9.67
CA ALA A 110 27.58 -3.09 11.02
C ALA A 110 26.44 -2.29 11.66
N THR A 111 25.57 -1.67 10.84
CA THR A 111 24.42 -0.89 11.30
C THR A 111 23.09 -1.63 11.16
N ARG A 112 23.11 -2.85 10.60
CA ARG A 112 21.90 -3.62 10.32
C ARG A 112 21.51 -4.44 11.54
N ASP A 113 20.24 -4.32 11.92
CA ASP A 113 19.59 -5.27 12.83
C ASP A 113 18.92 -6.41 12.07
N VAL A 114 18.95 -7.60 12.66
CA VAL A 114 18.33 -8.81 12.09
C VAL A 114 17.26 -9.32 13.04
N GLU A 115 16.04 -9.47 12.52
CA GLU A 115 14.93 -10.06 13.25
C GLU A 115 14.36 -11.26 12.49
N ILE A 116 14.09 -12.34 13.22
CA ILE A 116 13.37 -13.51 12.70
C ILE A 116 11.90 -13.35 13.04
N VAL A 117 11.05 -13.31 12.02
CA VAL A 117 9.59 -13.21 12.18
C VAL A 117 8.97 -14.59 12.11
N ASP A 118 8.54 -15.13 13.25
CA ASP A 118 7.80 -16.40 13.31
C ASP A 118 6.28 -16.18 13.20
N ILE A 119 5.69 -16.67 12.11
CA ILE A 119 4.24 -16.55 11.86
C ILE A 119 3.39 -17.32 12.87
N ALA A 120 3.94 -18.35 13.52
CA ALA A 120 3.27 -19.14 14.54
C ALA A 120 3.36 -18.51 15.95
N SER A 121 4.17 -17.45 16.12
CA SER A 121 4.23 -16.70 17.37
C SER A 121 2.84 -16.21 17.77
N SER A 122 2.52 -16.15 19.06
CA SER A 122 1.27 -15.57 19.56
C SER A 122 1.39 -14.09 19.93
N ALA A 123 2.59 -13.50 19.79
CA ALA A 123 2.82 -12.10 20.12
C ALA A 123 1.95 -11.17 19.26
N ARG A 124 1.32 -10.20 19.93
CA ARG A 124 0.53 -9.14 19.31
C ARG A 124 0.92 -7.81 19.95
N ASP A 125 1.12 -6.81 19.11
CA ASP A 125 1.40 -5.44 19.51
C ASP A 125 0.37 -4.47 18.94
N TYR A 126 0.51 -3.18 19.28
CA TYR A 126 -0.34 -2.11 18.76
C TYR A 126 -0.39 -2.10 17.22
N TRP A 127 0.74 -2.34 16.56
CA TRP A 127 0.86 -2.30 15.10
C TRP A 127 0.15 -3.47 14.41
N SER A 128 0.14 -4.64 15.04
CA SER A 128 -0.62 -5.81 14.59
C SER A 128 -2.12 -5.48 14.48
N TYR A 129 -2.67 -4.73 15.45
CA TYR A 129 -4.05 -4.27 15.40
C TYR A 129 -4.31 -3.28 14.25
N ILE A 130 -3.42 -2.30 14.05
CA ILE A 130 -3.54 -1.27 13.00
C ILE A 130 -3.48 -1.89 11.59
N VAL A 131 -2.60 -2.88 11.38
CA VAL A 131 -2.45 -3.57 10.10
C VAL A 131 -3.68 -4.42 9.77
N GLY A 132 -4.28 -5.04 10.78
CA GLY A 132 -5.41 -5.95 10.65
C GLY A 132 -5.00 -7.36 11.05
N THR A 133 -5.47 -7.78 12.22
CA THR A 133 -5.09 -9.06 12.85
C THR A 133 -5.70 -10.27 12.15
N ASN A 134 -4.85 -11.25 11.83
CA ASN A 134 -5.29 -12.59 11.51
C ASN A 134 -5.78 -13.30 12.78
N ASN A 135 -7.03 -13.76 12.76
CA ASN A 135 -7.66 -14.42 13.90
C ASN A 135 -7.55 -15.96 13.86
N THR A 136 -6.91 -16.52 12.85
CA THR A 136 -6.68 -17.96 12.73
C THR A 136 -5.55 -18.39 13.67
N ASP A 137 -5.84 -19.33 14.55
CA ASP A 137 -4.81 -19.99 15.35
C ASP A 137 -4.04 -20.99 14.49
N LEU A 138 -2.82 -20.63 14.10
CA LEU A 138 -1.98 -21.47 13.24
C LEU A 138 -1.50 -22.75 13.95
N SER A 139 -1.57 -22.81 15.28
CA SER A 139 -1.29 -24.03 16.05
C SER A 139 -2.42 -25.05 15.98
N GLN A 140 -3.60 -24.66 15.48
CA GLN A 140 -4.77 -25.53 15.29
C GLN A 140 -5.18 -25.65 13.82
N PHE A 141 -4.74 -24.72 12.96
CA PHE A 141 -5.09 -24.70 11.56
C PHE A 141 -4.39 -25.81 10.77
N THR A 142 -5.17 -26.58 10.00
CA THR A 142 -4.65 -27.53 9.01
C THR A 142 -5.36 -27.31 7.69
N SER A 143 -4.61 -27.18 6.61
CA SER A 143 -5.12 -27.01 5.25
C SER A 143 -5.81 -28.29 4.76
N ALA A 144 -7.04 -28.16 4.28
CA ALA A 144 -7.78 -29.29 3.71
C ALA A 144 -7.25 -29.70 2.33
N LYS A 145 -6.66 -28.76 1.56
CA LYS A 145 -6.13 -29.06 0.21
C LYS A 145 -4.71 -29.60 0.22
N THR A 146 -3.89 -29.19 1.19
CA THR A 146 -2.44 -29.50 1.19
C THR A 146 -2.01 -30.35 2.36
N GLY A 147 -2.84 -30.49 3.40
CA GLY A 147 -2.48 -31.17 4.65
C GLY A 147 -1.44 -30.42 5.50
N ARG A 148 -1.06 -29.20 5.13
CA ARG A 148 -0.07 -28.39 5.88
C ARG A 148 -0.66 -27.81 7.15
N GLY A 149 0.18 -27.68 8.17
CA GLY A 149 -0.23 -27.32 9.52
C GLY A 149 -0.62 -28.56 10.33
N PRO A 150 -0.83 -28.42 11.65
CA PRO A 150 -0.64 -27.20 12.45
C PRO A 150 0.82 -26.78 12.59
N LEU A 151 1.05 -25.48 12.79
CA LEU A 151 2.37 -24.92 13.05
C LEU A 151 2.63 -24.92 14.56
N LEU A 152 3.31 -25.96 15.04
CA LEU A 152 3.72 -26.11 16.44
C LEU A 152 5.16 -25.60 16.67
N GLU A 153 5.64 -25.64 17.90
CA GLU A 153 7.01 -25.28 18.22
C GLU A 153 8.03 -26.10 17.38
N GLY A 154 8.96 -25.38 16.74
CA GLY A 154 9.95 -25.93 15.82
C GLY A 154 9.35 -26.41 14.49
N TRP A 155 8.20 -25.88 14.06
CA TRP A 155 7.59 -26.23 12.76
C TRP A 155 8.53 -25.94 11.58
N GLN A 156 9.37 -24.90 11.69
CA GLN A 156 10.32 -24.49 10.66
C GLN A 156 11.27 -25.62 10.27
N ASP A 157 11.66 -26.46 11.24
CA ASP A 157 12.59 -27.55 11.00
C ASP A 157 11.95 -28.81 10.43
N LYS A 158 10.68 -29.02 10.76
CA LYS A 158 9.92 -30.24 10.45
C LYS A 158 9.08 -30.11 9.17
N SER A 159 8.96 -28.91 8.63
CA SER A 159 8.12 -28.62 7.47
C SER A 159 8.90 -28.74 6.16
N ASP A 160 8.27 -29.38 5.17
CA ASP A 160 8.74 -29.43 3.79
C ASP A 160 7.53 -29.33 2.84
N PRO A 161 7.58 -28.48 1.79
CA PRO A 161 8.63 -27.51 1.50
C PRO A 161 8.57 -26.27 2.41
N VAL A 162 9.75 -25.69 2.67
CA VAL A 162 9.94 -24.42 3.38
C VAL A 162 10.72 -23.44 2.50
N MET A 163 10.49 -22.15 2.73
CA MET A 163 11.21 -21.06 2.08
C MET A 163 11.31 -19.88 3.04
N THR A 164 12.28 -19.01 2.79
CA THR A 164 12.48 -17.77 3.55
C THR A 164 12.44 -16.56 2.63
N ALA A 165 11.71 -15.53 3.05
CA ALA A 165 11.71 -14.22 2.44
C ALA A 165 12.62 -13.29 3.27
N TYR A 166 13.83 -13.03 2.76
CA TYR A 166 14.76 -12.07 3.36
C TYR A 166 14.34 -10.67 2.94
N LYS A 167 13.83 -9.88 3.88
CA LYS A 167 13.31 -8.52 3.64
C LYS A 167 14.23 -7.50 4.29
N LEU A 168 15.02 -6.81 3.47
CA LEU A 168 15.81 -5.67 3.90
C LEU A 168 14.95 -4.41 3.84
N VAL A 169 14.69 -3.80 4.99
CA VAL A 169 13.98 -2.53 5.11
C VAL A 169 14.99 -1.42 5.37
N THR A 170 14.96 -0.38 4.55
CA THR A 170 15.75 0.84 4.72
C THR A 170 14.80 2.03 4.77
N ILE A 171 14.91 2.86 5.80
CA ILE A 171 14.06 4.04 5.97
C ILE A 171 14.95 5.27 6.13
N ASP A 172 14.75 6.26 5.27
CA ASP A 172 15.36 7.57 5.35
C ASP A 172 14.27 8.58 5.71
N ALA A 173 14.32 9.17 6.91
CA ALA A 173 13.44 10.26 7.29
C ALA A 173 14.24 11.42 7.93
N PRO A 174 15.03 12.18 7.14
CA PRO A 174 15.95 13.19 7.65
C PRO A 174 15.24 14.50 8.04
N TYR A 175 14.31 14.39 8.99
CA TYR A 175 13.51 15.48 9.53
C TYR A 175 13.93 15.79 10.95
N TRP A 176 14.31 17.05 11.18
CA TRP A 176 14.65 17.51 12.51
C TRP A 176 13.44 17.43 13.45
N GLY A 177 13.64 16.93 14.66
CA GLY A 177 12.63 16.84 15.72
C GLY A 177 11.79 15.56 15.71
N PHE A 178 11.44 14.99 14.54
CA PHE A 178 10.55 13.81 14.46
C PHE A 178 11.03 12.65 13.57
N GLY A 179 12.14 12.82 12.82
CA GLY A 179 12.65 11.81 11.87
C GLY A 179 12.84 10.43 12.47
N ASN A 180 13.65 10.32 13.53
CA ASN A 180 13.87 9.03 14.23
C ASN A 180 12.57 8.40 14.73
N LYS A 181 11.62 9.22 15.22
CA LYS A 181 10.32 8.71 15.69
C LYS A 181 9.49 8.16 14.54
N LEU A 182 9.57 8.78 13.36
CA LEU A 182 8.93 8.30 12.14
C LEU A 182 9.56 6.99 11.65
N GLU A 183 10.89 6.91 11.62
CA GLU A 183 11.62 5.69 11.24
C GLU A 183 11.23 4.50 12.13
N GLN A 184 11.25 4.69 13.44
CA GLN A 184 10.87 3.63 14.39
C GLN A 184 9.41 3.21 14.25
N ALA A 185 8.49 4.18 14.06
CA ALA A 185 7.09 3.88 13.84
C ALA A 185 6.87 3.04 12.56
N LEU A 186 7.55 3.41 11.48
CA LEU A 186 7.44 2.69 10.20
C LEU A 186 8.12 1.33 10.23
N LEU A 187 9.26 1.17 10.90
CA LEU A 187 9.90 -0.15 11.10
C LEU A 187 8.96 -1.11 11.83
N LEU A 188 8.32 -0.66 12.91
CA LEU A 188 7.35 -1.48 13.64
C LEU A 188 6.09 -1.76 12.81
N GLY A 189 5.64 -0.79 12.01
CA GLY A 189 4.54 -0.96 11.07
C GLY A 189 4.84 -2.01 10.00
N GLU A 190 6.00 -1.95 9.34
CA GLU A 190 6.46 -2.92 8.34
C GLU A 190 6.62 -4.32 8.93
N ARG A 191 7.21 -4.42 10.12
CA ARG A 191 7.32 -5.69 10.85
C ARG A 191 5.95 -6.34 11.08
N ALA A 192 4.99 -5.57 11.59
CA ALA A 192 3.62 -6.05 11.80
C ALA A 192 2.94 -6.42 10.47
N LEU A 193 3.14 -5.61 9.43
CA LEU A 193 2.63 -5.89 8.09
C LEU A 193 3.16 -7.20 7.54
N PHE A 194 4.47 -7.47 7.68
CA PHE A 194 5.06 -8.73 7.25
C PHE A 194 4.49 -9.91 8.04
N LEU A 195 4.43 -9.81 9.37
CA LEU A 195 3.88 -10.88 10.21
C LEU A 195 2.45 -11.24 9.79
N GLU A 196 1.55 -10.25 9.77
CA GLU A 196 0.13 -10.48 9.46
C GLU A 196 -0.08 -10.92 8.01
N SER A 197 0.69 -10.37 7.06
CA SER A 197 0.62 -10.78 5.65
C SER A 197 1.02 -12.24 5.46
N HIS A 198 2.06 -12.72 6.15
CA HIS A 198 2.48 -14.13 6.03
C HIS A 198 1.57 -15.08 6.81
N ARG A 199 1.01 -14.66 7.97
CA ARG A 199 -0.07 -15.40 8.64
C ARG A 199 -1.27 -15.59 7.72
N ASN A 200 -1.73 -14.50 7.10
CA ASN A 200 -2.81 -14.52 6.10
C ASN A 200 -2.47 -15.40 4.89
N CYS A 201 -1.22 -15.36 4.42
CA CYS A 201 -0.76 -16.22 3.34
C CYS A 201 -0.94 -17.70 3.70
N PHE A 202 -0.50 -18.11 4.90
CA PHE A 202 -0.63 -19.50 5.34
C PHE A 202 -2.08 -19.89 5.66
N SER A 203 -2.82 -19.08 6.40
CA SER A 203 -4.22 -19.38 6.77
C SER A 203 -5.16 -19.45 5.57
N TRP A 204 -4.84 -18.74 4.49
CA TRP A 204 -5.63 -18.74 3.25
C TRP A 204 -5.08 -19.69 2.18
N ILE A 205 -4.18 -20.62 2.54
CA ILE A 205 -3.58 -21.56 1.58
C ILE A 205 -4.62 -22.32 0.76
N ASP A 206 -5.73 -22.72 1.37
CA ASP A 206 -6.80 -23.42 0.63
C ASP A 206 -7.49 -22.54 -0.41
N GLU A 207 -7.40 -21.21 -0.30
CA GLU A 207 -7.99 -20.29 -1.28
C GLU A 207 -7.09 -20.09 -2.49
N TRP A 208 -5.77 -20.01 -2.29
CA TRP A 208 -4.82 -19.69 -3.37
C TRP A 208 -4.04 -20.88 -3.92
N PHE A 209 -3.97 -22.00 -3.20
CA PHE A 209 -3.27 -23.19 -3.66
C PHE A 209 -3.92 -23.73 -4.95
N GLY A 210 -3.11 -23.85 -6.00
CA GLY A 210 -3.56 -24.23 -7.35
C GLY A 210 -4.05 -23.08 -8.24
N MET A 211 -3.99 -21.82 -7.79
CA MET A 211 -4.24 -20.67 -8.66
C MET A 211 -3.08 -20.44 -9.65
N THR A 212 -3.41 -20.03 -10.87
CA THR A 212 -2.41 -19.62 -11.87
C THR A 212 -2.14 -18.12 -11.82
N VAL A 213 -1.00 -17.70 -12.35
CA VAL A 213 -0.60 -16.28 -12.42
C VAL A 213 -1.57 -15.48 -13.29
N GLU A 214 -2.09 -16.07 -14.36
CA GLU A 214 -3.08 -15.44 -15.25
C GLU A 214 -4.35 -15.08 -14.47
N ARG A 215 -4.85 -16.02 -13.64
CA ARG A 215 -6.03 -15.79 -12.79
C ARG A 215 -5.78 -14.71 -11.74
N ILE A 216 -4.55 -14.59 -11.24
CA ILE A 216 -4.16 -13.51 -10.33
C ILE A 216 -4.24 -12.16 -11.04
N HIS A 217 -3.70 -12.04 -12.25
CA HIS A 217 -3.75 -10.80 -13.03
C HIS A 217 -5.18 -10.42 -13.46
N GLU A 218 -6.05 -11.39 -13.78
CA GLU A 218 -7.47 -11.13 -14.02
C GLU A 218 -8.17 -10.57 -12.78
N SER A 219 -7.93 -11.18 -11.63
CA SER A 219 -8.50 -10.74 -10.36
C SER A 219 -8.05 -9.32 -9.99
N GLU A 220 -6.78 -8.99 -10.24
CA GLU A 220 -6.23 -7.65 -9.99
C GLU A 220 -6.90 -6.60 -10.88
N ARG A 221 -7.06 -6.90 -12.19
CA ARG A 221 -7.72 -6.01 -13.15
C ARG A 221 -9.16 -5.73 -12.75
N HIS A 222 -9.91 -6.78 -12.43
CA HIS A 222 -11.31 -6.64 -12.01
C HIS A 222 -11.44 -5.77 -10.76
N ARG A 223 -10.63 -6.06 -9.73
CA ARG A 223 -10.61 -5.28 -8.49
C ARG A 223 -10.25 -3.82 -8.72
N ASN A 224 -9.27 -3.54 -9.57
CA ASN A 224 -8.88 -2.16 -9.86
C ASN A 224 -10.02 -1.39 -10.53
N SER A 225 -10.76 -2.04 -11.44
CA SER A 225 -11.95 -1.44 -12.06
C SER A 225 -13.03 -1.13 -11.03
N GLU A 226 -13.38 -2.08 -10.15
CA GLU A 226 -14.38 -1.88 -9.09
C GLU A 226 -14.01 -0.71 -8.18
N TYR A 227 -12.74 -0.65 -7.75
CA TYR A 227 -12.27 0.41 -6.87
C TYR A 227 -12.31 1.79 -7.52
N LYS A 228 -11.91 1.90 -8.80
CA LYS A 228 -12.02 3.16 -9.56
C LYS A 228 -13.47 3.62 -9.69
N SER A 229 -14.39 2.71 -10.03
CA SER A 229 -15.82 3.03 -10.10
C SER A 229 -16.38 3.51 -8.75
N MET A 230 -15.95 2.88 -7.66
CA MET A 230 -16.33 3.29 -6.30
C MET A 230 -15.84 4.70 -5.96
N LEU A 231 -14.56 5.01 -6.24
CA LEU A 231 -14.00 6.34 -6.00
C LEU A 231 -14.73 7.42 -6.83
N THR A 232 -14.99 7.14 -8.10
CA THR A 232 -15.74 8.06 -8.97
C THR A 232 -17.16 8.30 -8.44
N TYR A 233 -17.85 7.25 -7.99
CA TYR A 233 -19.19 7.38 -7.39
C TYR A 233 -19.18 8.29 -6.16
N PHE A 234 -18.23 8.11 -5.24
CA PHE A 234 -18.12 8.96 -4.06
C PHE A 234 -17.76 10.41 -4.40
N GLN A 235 -16.83 10.64 -5.33
CA GLN A 235 -16.49 12.00 -5.78
C GLN A 235 -17.71 12.74 -6.40
N ILE A 236 -18.51 12.04 -7.21
CA ILE A 236 -19.73 12.62 -7.79
C ILE A 236 -20.76 12.94 -6.69
N ASN A 237 -20.93 12.06 -5.71
CA ASN A 237 -21.90 12.31 -4.64
C ASN A 237 -21.44 13.37 -3.64
N ASP A 238 -20.16 13.47 -3.34
CA ASP A 238 -19.61 14.54 -2.50
C ASP A 238 -19.77 15.90 -3.19
N THR A 239 -19.44 15.99 -4.49
CA THR A 239 -19.67 17.22 -5.26
C THR A 239 -21.16 17.57 -5.36
N SER A 240 -22.04 16.59 -5.55
CA SER A 240 -23.50 16.78 -5.52
C SER A 240 -24.01 17.22 -4.14
N SER A 241 -23.46 16.67 -3.06
CA SER A 241 -23.75 17.09 -1.68
C SER A 241 -23.34 18.55 -1.46
N VAL A 242 -22.12 18.91 -1.84
CA VAL A 242 -21.61 20.29 -1.71
C VAL A 242 -22.45 21.26 -2.56
N LEU A 243 -22.84 20.87 -3.77
CA LEU A 243 -23.73 21.67 -4.62
C LEU A 243 -25.12 21.85 -3.99
N ASN A 244 -25.69 20.79 -3.40
CA ASN A 244 -26.96 20.87 -2.69
C ASN A 244 -26.87 21.73 -1.42
N ASP A 245 -25.77 21.64 -0.67
CA ASP A 245 -25.51 22.48 0.49
C ASP A 245 -25.37 23.95 0.07
N CYS A 246 -24.60 24.23 -0.99
CA CYS A 246 -24.52 25.57 -1.58
C CYS A 246 -25.88 26.08 -2.06
N TYR A 247 -26.70 25.23 -2.71
CA TYR A 247 -28.04 25.60 -3.16
C TYR A 247 -28.97 25.89 -1.98
N SER A 248 -28.89 25.11 -0.91
CA SER A 248 -29.67 25.31 0.33
C SER A 248 -29.24 26.58 1.07
N MET A 249 -27.94 26.91 1.09
CA MET A 249 -27.40 28.15 1.64
C MET A 249 -27.84 29.37 0.83
N LEU A 250 -27.88 29.25 -0.50
CA LEU A 250 -28.40 30.28 -1.39
C LEU A 250 -29.91 30.49 -1.14
N GLN A 251 -30.69 29.42 -0.98
CA GLN A 251 -32.12 29.49 -0.65
C GLN A 251 -32.38 30.10 0.75
N THR A 252 -31.51 29.84 1.73
CA THR A 252 -31.64 30.46 3.07
C THR A 252 -31.20 31.92 3.09
N GLN A 253 -30.32 32.35 2.18
CA GLN A 253 -30.03 33.78 1.97
C GLN A 253 -31.16 34.53 1.23
N GLU A 254 -32.01 33.86 0.45
CA GLU A 254 -33.14 34.49 -0.26
C GLU A 254 -34.32 34.90 0.63
N LEU A 255 -34.33 34.57 1.92
CA LEU A 255 -35.33 35.08 2.88
C LEU A 255 -35.12 36.56 3.30
N GLY A 256 -34.15 37.25 2.68
CA GLY A 256 -33.84 38.66 2.90
C GLY A 256 -33.77 39.50 1.62
N ARG A 257 -34.93 39.73 0.97
CA ARG A 257 -35.19 40.59 -0.22
C ARG A 257 -34.87 39.99 -1.59
N PRO A 258 -35.72 40.24 -2.62
CA PRO A 258 -35.71 39.48 -3.87
C PRO A 258 -34.65 39.99 -4.84
N ILE A 259 -33.81 39.10 -5.37
CA ILE A 259 -33.14 39.28 -6.66
C ILE A 259 -33.58 38.12 -7.54
N LEU A 260 -34.25 38.46 -8.63
CA LEU A 260 -34.90 37.53 -9.53
C LEU A 260 -33.82 36.90 -10.43
N VAL A 261 -33.34 35.69 -10.11
CA VAL A 261 -32.52 34.90 -11.05
C VAL A 261 -33.47 34.11 -11.96
N LYS A 262 -33.55 34.52 -13.22
CA LYS A 262 -34.30 33.82 -14.27
C LYS A 262 -33.41 32.72 -14.88
N SER A 263 -33.85 31.48 -14.69
CA SER A 263 -33.46 30.22 -15.37
C SER A 263 -31.98 29.76 -15.33
N LEU A 264 -31.85 28.43 -15.43
CA LEU A 264 -30.63 27.62 -15.31
C LEU A 264 -29.56 27.86 -16.41
N GLU A 265 -29.81 28.74 -17.38
CA GLU A 265 -28.97 28.90 -18.57
C GLU A 265 -27.83 29.90 -18.39
N ASP A 266 -27.84 30.72 -17.33
CA ASP A 266 -26.80 31.74 -17.07
C ASP A 266 -25.63 31.26 -16.20
N PHE A 267 -25.70 30.05 -15.62
CA PHE A 267 -24.63 29.52 -14.75
C PHE A 267 -23.49 28.87 -15.54
N ASP A 268 -23.71 28.52 -16.82
CA ASP A 268 -22.80 27.70 -17.62
C ASP A 268 -21.83 28.51 -18.51
N GLN A 269 -21.74 29.84 -18.32
CA GLN A 269 -20.85 30.71 -19.12
C GLN A 269 -19.79 31.48 -18.32
N ARG A 270 -19.59 31.17 -17.03
CA ARG A 270 -18.58 31.88 -16.20
C ARG A 270 -17.45 31.01 -15.66
N LEU A 271 -17.33 29.76 -16.11
CA LEU A 271 -16.16 28.95 -15.82
C LEU A 271 -15.55 28.40 -17.13
N LEU A 272 -14.40 28.99 -17.46
CA LEU A 272 -13.36 28.62 -18.45
C LEU A 272 -13.51 29.26 -19.84
N PRO A 273 -12.44 29.90 -20.39
CA PRO A 273 -11.12 29.27 -20.49
C PRO A 273 -9.93 30.13 -20.02
N GLU A 274 -9.20 29.66 -19.01
CA GLU A 274 -7.76 29.88 -18.87
C GLU A 274 -7.11 28.58 -18.37
N SER A 275 -7.09 27.55 -19.22
CA SER A 275 -6.21 26.40 -19.01
C SER A 275 -5.99 25.62 -20.31
N GLU A 276 -5.45 26.28 -21.34
CA GLU A 276 -4.87 25.59 -22.51
C GLU A 276 -3.37 25.89 -22.73
N GLU A 277 -2.66 26.49 -21.77
CA GLU A 277 -1.21 26.75 -21.88
C GLU A 277 -0.30 26.01 -20.88
N ILE A 278 -0.79 24.99 -20.16
CA ILE A 278 0.07 24.24 -19.19
C ILE A 278 0.52 22.85 -19.72
N TYR A 279 0.17 22.47 -20.96
CA TYR A 279 0.62 21.21 -21.57
C TYR A 279 1.29 21.34 -22.95
N SER A 280 2.17 22.34 -23.13
CA SER A 280 3.07 22.39 -24.30
C SER A 280 4.54 22.67 -23.96
N GLY A 281 4.91 22.69 -22.67
CA GLY A 281 6.23 23.11 -22.20
C GLY A 281 7.13 22.01 -21.62
N GLN A 282 7.10 20.76 -22.12
CA GLN A 282 8.14 19.78 -21.80
C GLN A 282 8.21 18.63 -22.83
N ARG A 283 8.49 18.99 -24.08
CA ARG A 283 8.97 18.03 -25.08
C ARG A 283 9.98 18.70 -26.02
N ALA A 284 11.06 19.21 -25.45
CA ALA A 284 12.24 19.66 -26.19
C ALA A 284 13.46 19.68 -25.27
N GLN A 285 13.95 18.50 -24.90
CA GLN A 285 15.35 18.24 -24.53
C GLN A 285 15.51 16.73 -24.41
N LEU A 286 15.71 16.08 -25.56
CA LEU A 286 16.36 14.77 -25.78
C LEU A 286 16.26 14.49 -27.29
N SER A 287 16.93 15.34 -28.08
CA SER A 287 17.35 15.06 -29.45
C SER A 287 18.43 16.07 -29.84
N ALA A 288 19.61 15.91 -29.23
CA ALA A 288 20.90 16.34 -29.74
C ALA A 288 21.98 15.57 -28.96
#